data_AF-A0A497SJ86-F1
#
_entry.id   AF-A0A497SJ86-F1
#
_cell.length_a   1.000
_cell.length_b   1.000
_cell.length_c   1.000
_cell.angle_alpha   90.00
_cell.angle_beta   90.00
_cell.angle_gamma   90.00
#
_symmetry.space_group_name_H-M   'P 1'
#
loop_
_entity.id
_entity.type
_entity.pdbx_description
1 polymer ?
#
loop_
_entity_poly.entity_id
_entity_poly.type
_entity_poly.pdbx_seq_one_letter_code
_entity_poly.pdbx_strand_id
1 'polypeptide(L)'
;MNRKTLFVFVLIFLGILMTGCIQCNILTPESSQRIIEPDIKSFVDSFNFPKLRGIDILLEIPTENVQIFKISYGELHDCPAGCFNSIAIGIKHKNKIGWISVNNYDNEFDANNIQMYDFDSDDSYLFSEEFFNKLKSKDSWVYHYAFLPLLAKDPDAPNKTLLKIAEDLSSYIQPSLASSLLENPKVQHNKQILRIIADLPVFSGDPYKEVKIKAQSLLASFE
;
A
#
# COMPACT_ATOMS: atom_id res chain seq x y z
N MET A 1 44.92 61.71 -7.35
CA MET A 1 46.28 61.17 -7.33
C MET A 1 46.39 60.13 -6.22
N ASN A 2 46.82 58.93 -6.59
CA ASN A 2 47.41 57.86 -5.77
C ASN A 2 46.60 57.07 -4.73
N ARG A 3 46.31 55.83 -5.14
CA ARG A 3 46.33 54.59 -4.36
C ARG A 3 47.62 54.46 -3.52
N LYS A 4 47.49 54.01 -2.28
CA LYS A 4 48.51 53.34 -1.43
C LYS A 4 47.78 52.08 -0.90
N THR A 5 48.08 50.84 -1.28
CA THR A 5 49.28 49.99 -1.12
C THR A 5 49.53 49.52 0.32
N LEU A 6 49.80 48.21 0.44
CA LEU A 6 50.46 47.45 1.53
C LEU A 6 49.50 46.97 2.66
N PHE A 7 49.44 45.70 3.07
CA PHE A 7 50.49 44.69 3.24
C PHE A 7 49.98 43.24 3.10
N VAL A 8 50.88 42.39 2.61
CA VAL A 8 50.83 40.92 2.61
C VAL A 8 51.40 40.40 3.94
N PHE A 9 50.73 39.43 4.57
CA PHE A 9 51.37 38.46 5.48
C PHE A 9 50.78 37.07 5.23
N VAL A 10 51.64 36.19 4.75
CA VAL A 10 51.45 34.74 4.64
C VAL A 10 51.92 34.14 5.95
N LEU A 11 51.09 33.30 6.60
CA LEU A 11 51.57 32.37 7.63
C LEU A 11 50.84 31.03 7.49
N ILE A 12 51.69 30.02 7.35
CA ILE A 12 51.46 28.60 7.12
C ILE A 12 50.90 27.95 8.38
N PHE A 13 49.87 27.10 8.26
CA PHE A 13 49.62 26.04 9.23
C PHE A 13 49.42 24.72 8.51
N LEU A 14 50.33 23.80 8.79
CA LEU A 14 50.42 22.45 8.28
C LEU A 14 50.15 21.49 9.47
N GLY A 15 49.23 20.54 9.28
CA GLY A 15 49.20 19.25 9.99
C GLY A 15 48.55 19.22 11.38
N ILE A 16 47.46 18.45 11.52
CA ILE A 16 47.41 17.18 12.25
C ILE A 16 46.17 16.41 11.76
N LEU A 17 46.45 15.20 11.29
CA LEU A 17 45.53 14.12 10.93
C LEU A 17 45.21 13.33 12.21
N MET A 18 44.03 12.71 12.25
CA MET A 18 43.63 11.55 13.07
C MET A 18 42.61 11.78 14.21
N THR A 19 41.69 10.80 14.25
CA THR A 19 40.75 10.37 15.30
C THR A 19 39.52 11.23 15.58
N GLY A 20 38.48 10.97 14.79
CA GLY A 20 37.10 11.24 15.16
C GLY A 20 36.17 10.19 14.55
N CYS A 21 36.33 8.92 14.93
CA CYS A 21 35.25 7.93 14.79
C CYS A 21 34.09 8.40 15.69
N ILE A 22 33.21 9.24 15.15
CA ILE A 22 31.90 9.44 15.74
C ILE A 22 31.16 8.14 15.44
N GLN A 23 31.13 7.25 16.42
CA GLN A 23 30.17 6.16 16.49
C GLN A 23 28.78 6.76 16.31
N CYS A 24 28.28 6.70 15.07
CA CYS A 24 26.86 6.68 14.81
C CYS A 24 26.34 5.38 15.43
N ASN A 25 26.07 5.41 16.74
CA ASN A 25 25.08 4.54 17.35
C ASN A 25 23.73 4.94 16.74
N ILE A 26 23.49 4.48 15.52
CA ILE A 26 22.13 4.31 15.03
C ILE A 26 21.55 3.25 15.96
N LEU A 27 20.74 3.71 16.89
CA LEU A 27 19.75 2.89 17.57
C LEU A 27 18.98 2.17 16.47
N THR A 28 19.36 0.92 16.19
CA THR A 28 18.46 0.01 15.47
C THR A 28 17.18 -0.03 16.30
N PRO A 29 16.02 0.28 15.73
CA PRO A 29 14.78 0.04 16.44
C PRO A 29 14.79 -1.44 16.80
N GLU A 30 14.59 -1.75 18.07
CA GLU A 30 14.38 -3.12 18.55
C GLU A 30 13.40 -3.79 17.59
N SER A 31 13.91 -4.72 16.77
CA SER A 31 13.06 -5.65 16.07
C SER A 31 12.48 -6.53 17.16
N SER A 32 11.32 -6.14 17.70
CA SER A 32 10.44 -7.12 18.32
C SER A 32 10.32 -8.23 17.27
N GLN A 33 10.90 -9.39 17.52
CA GLN A 33 10.74 -10.54 16.63
C GLN A 33 9.25 -10.87 16.64
N ARG A 34 8.51 -10.30 15.69
CA ARG A 34 7.09 -10.57 15.54
C ARG A 34 6.98 -12.04 15.18
N ILE A 35 6.21 -12.77 15.97
CA ILE A 35 6.07 -14.21 15.81
C ILE A 35 5.28 -14.42 14.52
N ILE A 36 5.92 -15.02 13.52
CA ILE A 36 5.22 -15.46 12.32
C ILE A 36 4.39 -16.67 12.72
N GLU A 37 3.07 -16.53 12.60
CA GLU A 37 2.18 -17.64 12.90
C GLU A 37 2.43 -18.82 11.94
N PRO A 38 2.35 -20.08 12.42
CA PRO A 38 2.56 -21.26 11.59
C PRO A 38 1.68 -21.27 10.35
N ASP A 39 0.42 -20.83 10.46
CA ASP A 39 -0.54 -20.78 9.36
C ASP A 39 -0.08 -19.83 8.24
N ILE A 40 0.49 -18.67 8.59
CA ILE A 40 1.05 -17.75 7.60
C ILE A 40 2.23 -18.39 6.89
N LYS A 41 3.13 -19.04 7.65
CA LYS A 41 4.28 -19.71 7.04
C LYS A 41 3.83 -20.81 6.08
N SER A 42 2.92 -21.68 6.51
CA SER A 42 2.38 -22.76 5.67
C SER A 42 1.66 -22.23 4.44
N PHE A 43 0.93 -21.13 4.56
CA PHE A 43 0.29 -20.46 3.43
C PHE A 43 1.32 -19.89 2.44
N VAL A 44 2.37 -19.22 2.91
CA VAL A 44 3.42 -18.69 2.00
C VAL A 44 4.16 -19.83 1.30
N ASP A 45 4.49 -20.89 2.03
CA ASP A 45 5.20 -22.06 1.50
C ASP A 45 4.40 -22.79 0.40
N SER A 46 3.07 -22.67 0.36
CA SER A 46 2.24 -23.36 -0.64
C SER A 46 2.32 -22.78 -2.06
N PHE A 47 2.89 -21.58 -2.24
CA PHE A 47 2.95 -20.90 -3.54
C PHE A 47 4.31 -20.99 -4.24
N ASN A 48 5.33 -21.59 -3.62
CA ASN A 48 6.67 -21.76 -4.22
C ASN A 48 7.28 -20.45 -4.80
N PHE A 49 7.20 -19.34 -4.06
CA PHE A 49 7.77 -18.07 -4.52
C PHE A 49 9.28 -18.19 -4.83
N PRO A 50 9.74 -17.73 -6.01
CA PRO A 50 11.16 -17.80 -6.35
C PRO A 50 11.97 -16.90 -5.43
N LYS A 51 13.12 -17.37 -4.95
CA LYS A 51 14.05 -16.57 -4.12
C LYS A 51 13.38 -15.82 -2.96
N LEU A 52 12.45 -16.47 -2.27
CA LEU A 52 11.77 -15.90 -1.10
C LEU A 52 12.81 -15.42 -0.06
N ARG A 53 12.70 -14.15 0.33
CA ARG A 53 13.66 -13.51 1.26
C ARG A 53 13.23 -13.55 2.71
N GLY A 54 11.94 -13.72 2.97
CA GLY A 54 11.36 -13.73 4.30
C GLY A 54 9.91 -13.29 4.32
N ILE A 55 9.32 -13.35 5.51
CA ILE A 55 7.96 -12.90 5.82
C ILE A 55 8.07 -11.83 6.89
N ASP A 56 7.56 -10.63 6.59
CA ASP A 56 7.52 -9.49 7.50
C ASP A 56 6.09 -9.24 7.96
N ILE A 57 5.85 -9.24 9.27
CA ILE A 57 4.55 -8.86 9.82
C ILE A 57 4.46 -7.33 9.87
N LEU A 58 3.58 -6.75 9.05
CA LEU A 58 3.34 -5.31 8.95
C LEU A 58 2.42 -4.81 10.07
N LEU A 59 1.30 -5.48 10.31
CA LEU A 59 0.32 -5.13 11.32
C LEU A 59 -0.14 -6.38 12.05
N GLU A 60 -0.34 -6.27 13.35
CA GLU A 60 -0.87 -7.34 14.19
C GLU A 60 -1.89 -6.74 15.15
N ILE A 61 -3.07 -7.35 15.21
CA ILE A 61 -4.17 -6.97 16.08
C ILE A 61 -4.65 -8.26 16.77
N PRO A 62 -4.02 -8.64 17.89
CA PRO A 62 -4.28 -9.93 18.53
C PRO A 62 -5.73 -10.12 18.99
N THR A 63 -6.37 -9.03 19.47
CA THR A 63 -7.76 -9.06 19.97
C THR A 63 -8.78 -9.43 18.90
N GLU A 64 -8.45 -9.18 17.64
CA GLU A 64 -9.31 -9.46 16.48
C GLU A 64 -8.75 -10.59 15.62
N ASN A 65 -7.64 -11.22 16.05
CA ASN A 65 -6.91 -12.25 15.30
C ASN A 65 -6.62 -11.81 13.85
N VAL A 66 -6.09 -10.58 13.68
CA VAL A 66 -5.69 -10.03 12.38
C VAL A 66 -4.17 -9.88 12.31
N GLN A 67 -3.58 -10.37 11.23
CA GLN A 67 -2.19 -10.10 10.87
C GLN A 67 -2.10 -9.72 9.39
N ILE A 68 -1.42 -8.61 9.10
CA ILE A 68 -1.02 -8.22 7.75
C ILE A 68 0.45 -8.55 7.61
N PHE A 69 0.80 -9.29 6.57
CA PHE A 69 2.17 -9.72 6.31
C PHE A 69 2.59 -9.38 4.89
N LYS A 70 3.89 -9.26 4.70
CA LYS A 70 4.53 -8.96 3.43
C LYS A 70 5.61 -10.00 3.17
N ILE A 71 5.75 -10.39 1.92
CA ILE A 71 6.92 -11.12 1.45
C ILE A 71 7.61 -10.32 0.35
N SER A 72 8.93 -10.53 0.24
CA SER A 72 9.73 -10.07 -0.88
C SER A 72 10.35 -11.29 -1.56
N TYR A 73 10.27 -11.35 -2.88
CA TYR A 73 10.66 -12.53 -3.65
C TYR A 73 11.19 -12.13 -5.04
N GLY A 74 11.82 -13.08 -5.72
CA GLY A 74 12.36 -12.92 -7.07
C GLY A 74 13.70 -12.20 -7.13
N GLU A 75 14.10 -11.91 -8.36
CA GLU A 75 15.34 -11.16 -8.64
C GLU A 75 15.26 -9.70 -8.18
N LEU A 76 16.43 -9.08 -8.04
CA LEU A 76 16.53 -7.63 -7.83
C LEU A 76 16.38 -6.91 -9.16
N HIS A 77 15.51 -5.89 -9.19
CA HIS A 77 15.27 -5.03 -10.33
C HIS A 77 15.76 -3.60 -10.04
N ASP A 78 16.14 -2.88 -11.10
CA ASP A 78 16.51 -1.45 -11.09
C ASP A 78 17.58 -1.04 -10.07
N CYS A 79 18.59 -1.88 -9.91
CA CYS A 79 19.67 -1.67 -8.95
C CYS A 79 20.47 -0.35 -9.03
N PRO A 80 20.68 0.27 -10.20
CA PRO A 80 21.39 1.56 -10.25
C PRO A 80 20.67 2.71 -9.53
N ALA A 81 19.34 2.66 -9.41
CA ALA A 81 18.52 3.68 -8.74
C ALA A 81 18.05 3.26 -7.33
N GLY A 82 18.28 2.01 -6.96
CA GLY A 82 17.84 1.40 -5.70
C GLY A 82 17.13 0.08 -6.00
N CYS A 83 17.81 -1.05 -5.72
CA CYS A 83 17.25 -2.35 -6.04
C CYS A 83 15.91 -2.59 -5.33
N PHE A 84 14.92 -3.10 -6.05
CA PHE A 84 13.67 -3.59 -5.47
C PHE A 84 13.37 -5.02 -5.94
N ASN A 85 12.46 -5.69 -5.24
CA ASN A 85 12.00 -7.05 -5.56
C ASN A 85 10.51 -7.06 -5.87
N SER A 86 10.02 -8.19 -6.38
CA SER A 86 8.59 -8.49 -6.34
C SER A 86 8.10 -8.55 -4.90
N ILE A 87 6.87 -8.10 -4.68
CA ILE A 87 6.26 -8.00 -3.35
C ILE A 87 4.88 -8.63 -3.41
N ALA A 88 4.55 -9.46 -2.42
CA ALA A 88 3.17 -9.86 -2.17
C ALA A 88 2.80 -9.51 -0.72
N ILE A 89 1.57 -9.05 -0.54
CA ILE A 89 1.02 -8.65 0.76
C ILE A 89 -0.20 -9.53 1.00
N GLY A 90 -0.24 -10.16 2.16
CA GLY A 90 -1.35 -11.00 2.59
C GLY A 90 -1.96 -10.53 3.89
N ILE A 91 -3.14 -11.06 4.17
CA ILE A 91 -3.87 -10.88 5.42
C ILE A 91 -4.30 -12.24 5.94
N LYS A 92 -4.11 -12.44 7.24
CA LYS A 92 -4.79 -13.47 8.02
C LYS A 92 -5.79 -12.77 8.93
N HIS A 93 -7.03 -13.26 8.93
CA HIS A 93 -8.06 -12.83 9.86
C HIS A 93 -8.84 -14.06 10.33
N LYS A 94 -8.82 -14.32 11.63
CA LYS A 94 -9.37 -15.53 12.23
C LYS A 94 -8.78 -16.79 11.56
N ASN A 95 -9.62 -17.59 10.90
CA ASN A 95 -9.24 -18.83 10.23
C ASN A 95 -9.05 -18.66 8.71
N LYS A 96 -9.16 -17.42 8.18
CA LYS A 96 -9.03 -17.12 6.76
C LYS A 96 -7.71 -16.42 6.48
N ILE A 97 -7.05 -16.83 5.40
CA ILE A 97 -5.79 -16.25 4.93
C ILE A 97 -5.81 -16.13 3.41
N GLY A 98 -5.24 -15.06 2.88
CA GLY A 98 -5.26 -14.77 1.45
C GLY A 98 -4.38 -13.58 1.09
N TRP A 99 -4.08 -13.44 -0.20
CA TRP A 99 -3.29 -12.32 -0.72
C TRP A 99 -4.18 -11.10 -0.97
N ILE A 100 -3.71 -9.91 -0.60
CA ILE A 100 -4.41 -8.65 -0.89
C ILE A 100 -3.76 -7.84 -2.01
N SER A 101 -2.50 -8.10 -2.32
CA SER A 101 -1.80 -7.49 -3.46
C SER A 101 -0.60 -8.32 -3.85
N VAL A 102 -0.32 -8.37 -5.15
CA VAL A 102 0.86 -9.02 -5.71
C VAL A 102 1.43 -8.10 -6.79
N ASN A 103 2.58 -7.52 -6.50
CA ASN A 103 3.36 -6.74 -7.45
C ASN A 103 4.47 -7.63 -7.98
N ASN A 104 4.15 -8.35 -9.05
CA ASN A 104 5.06 -9.30 -9.67
C ASN A 104 5.88 -8.64 -10.78
N TYR A 105 7.18 -8.50 -10.54
CA TYR A 105 8.18 -8.10 -11.54
C TYR A 105 9.01 -9.30 -12.02
N ASP A 106 8.76 -10.48 -11.44
CA ASP A 106 9.46 -11.71 -11.74
C ASP A 106 8.68 -12.55 -12.74
N ASN A 107 9.29 -12.85 -13.89
CA ASN A 107 8.64 -13.58 -14.98
C ASN A 107 8.51 -15.08 -14.71
N GLU A 108 9.20 -15.62 -13.69
CA GLU A 108 9.18 -17.04 -13.36
C GLU A 108 8.00 -17.41 -12.45
N PHE A 109 7.36 -16.42 -11.85
CA PHE A 109 6.22 -16.62 -10.95
C PHE A 109 4.89 -16.33 -11.66
N ASP A 110 4.01 -17.32 -11.75
CA ASP A 110 2.67 -17.15 -12.31
C ASP A 110 1.70 -16.59 -11.25
N ALA A 111 1.58 -15.27 -11.24
CA ALA A 111 0.67 -14.57 -10.32
C ALA A 111 -0.83 -14.77 -10.65
N ASN A 112 -1.19 -15.36 -11.80
CA ASN A 112 -2.60 -15.52 -12.19
C ASN A 112 -3.35 -16.56 -11.35
N ASN A 113 -2.63 -17.50 -10.74
CA ASN A 113 -3.20 -18.57 -9.92
C ASN A 113 -3.12 -18.28 -8.41
N ILE A 114 -2.85 -17.03 -8.04
CA ILE A 114 -2.82 -16.64 -6.64
C ILE A 114 -4.24 -16.58 -6.06
N GLN A 115 -4.40 -17.18 -4.87
CA GLN A 115 -5.61 -17.04 -4.08
C GLN A 115 -5.64 -15.66 -3.41
N MET A 116 -6.41 -14.74 -3.99
CA MET A 116 -6.71 -13.46 -3.34
C MET A 116 -7.60 -13.68 -2.11
N TYR A 117 -7.51 -12.77 -1.16
CA TYR A 117 -8.40 -12.75 -0.01
C TYR A 117 -9.82 -12.44 -0.48
N ASP A 118 -10.75 -13.32 -0.17
CA ASP A 118 -12.17 -13.22 -0.49
C ASP A 118 -12.87 -12.67 0.74
N PHE A 119 -13.45 -11.46 0.72
CA PHE A 119 -14.12 -10.92 1.91
C PHE A 119 -15.51 -11.54 2.08
N ASP A 120 -15.98 -11.69 3.31
CA ASP A 120 -17.34 -12.17 3.57
C ASP A 120 -17.98 -11.47 4.78
N SER A 121 -19.18 -11.90 5.18
CA SER A 121 -19.90 -11.31 6.30
C SER A 121 -19.21 -11.46 7.66
N ASP A 122 -18.32 -12.44 7.82
CA ASP A 122 -17.57 -12.70 9.07
C ASP A 122 -16.37 -11.75 9.24
N ASP A 123 -16.06 -10.96 8.19
CA ASP A 123 -15.00 -9.95 8.14
C ASP A 123 -15.44 -8.56 8.62
N SER A 124 -16.52 -8.48 9.41
CA SER A 124 -17.10 -7.20 9.84
C SER A 124 -16.08 -6.23 10.48
N TYR A 125 -15.07 -6.74 11.19
CA TYR A 125 -13.99 -5.92 11.75
C TYR A 125 -13.10 -5.29 10.67
N LEU A 126 -12.81 -6.02 9.58
CA LEU A 126 -12.02 -5.51 8.46
C LEU A 126 -12.74 -4.40 7.70
N PHE A 127 -14.06 -4.27 7.85
CA PHE A 127 -14.84 -3.16 7.29
C PHE A 127 -14.98 -1.95 8.23
N SER A 128 -14.35 -2.01 9.41
CA SER A 128 -14.49 -0.99 10.46
C SER A 128 -13.55 0.19 10.24
N GLU A 129 -13.97 1.36 10.72
CA GLU A 129 -13.12 2.54 10.77
C GLU A 129 -11.90 2.34 11.68
N GLU A 130 -12.05 1.56 12.75
CA GLU A 130 -10.92 1.21 13.61
C GLU A 130 -9.83 0.48 12.84
N PHE A 131 -10.19 -0.56 12.09
CA PHE A 131 -9.24 -1.30 11.27
C PHE A 131 -8.60 -0.40 10.20
N PHE A 132 -9.39 0.40 9.50
CA PHE A 132 -8.89 1.32 8.48
C PHE A 132 -7.86 2.29 9.05
N ASN A 133 -8.14 2.89 10.21
CA ASN A 133 -7.24 3.81 10.87
C ASN A 133 -5.95 3.13 11.32
N LYS A 134 -6.02 1.92 11.89
CA LYS A 134 -4.83 1.14 12.27
C LYS A 134 -3.97 0.82 11.06
N LEU A 135 -4.56 0.26 9.99
CA LEU A 135 -3.82 -0.10 8.78
C LEU A 135 -3.21 1.14 8.11
N LYS A 136 -4.01 2.20 7.92
CA LYS A 136 -3.53 3.46 7.33
C LYS A 136 -2.39 4.10 8.13
N SER A 137 -2.47 4.08 9.46
CA SER A 137 -1.41 4.62 10.33
C SER A 137 -0.13 3.80 10.30
N LYS A 138 -0.26 2.48 10.07
CA LYS A 138 0.87 1.56 10.06
C LYS A 138 1.58 1.54 8.71
N ASP A 139 0.80 1.47 7.64
CA ASP A 139 1.30 1.50 6.27
C ASP A 139 0.21 2.08 5.35
N SER A 140 0.32 3.38 5.07
CA SER A 140 -0.64 4.08 4.22
C SER A 140 -0.63 3.57 2.79
N TRP A 141 0.51 3.04 2.31
CA TRP A 141 0.59 2.50 0.96
C TRP A 141 -0.21 1.21 0.86
N VAL A 142 -0.04 0.29 1.82
CA VAL A 142 -0.82 -0.96 1.88
C VAL A 142 -2.31 -0.67 2.00
N TYR A 143 -2.70 0.29 2.84
CA TYR A 143 -4.10 0.71 2.95
C TYR A 143 -4.66 1.17 1.60
N HIS A 144 -4.01 2.14 0.97
CA HIS A 144 -4.53 2.84 -0.21
C HIS A 144 -4.38 2.05 -1.52
N TYR A 145 -3.36 1.21 -1.67
CA TYR A 145 -3.00 0.59 -2.95
C TYR A 145 -3.08 -0.94 -2.95
N ALA A 146 -3.20 -1.60 -1.79
CA ALA A 146 -3.43 -3.05 -1.70
C ALA A 146 -4.83 -3.36 -1.16
N PHE A 147 -5.13 -2.90 0.06
CA PHE A 147 -6.35 -3.29 0.76
C PHE A 147 -7.62 -2.67 0.16
N LEU A 148 -7.67 -1.34 0.01
CA LEU A 148 -8.87 -0.67 -0.50
C LEU A 148 -9.26 -1.10 -1.92
N PRO A 149 -8.35 -1.24 -2.91
CA PRO A 149 -8.73 -1.68 -4.24
C PRO A 149 -9.37 -3.07 -4.28
N LEU A 150 -8.86 -4.02 -3.49
CA LEU A 150 -9.47 -5.35 -3.39
C LEU A 150 -10.86 -5.27 -2.75
N LEU A 151 -10.97 -4.63 -1.59
CA LEU A 151 -12.24 -4.45 -0.88
C LEU A 151 -13.29 -3.71 -1.72
N ALA A 152 -12.87 -2.73 -2.51
CA ALA A 152 -13.76 -1.94 -3.35
C ALA A 152 -14.44 -2.78 -4.44
N LYS A 153 -13.78 -3.80 -4.98
CA LYS A 153 -14.34 -4.71 -6.01
C LYS A 153 -15.21 -5.82 -5.42
N ASP A 154 -14.96 -6.14 -4.16
CA ASP A 154 -15.53 -7.32 -3.51
C ASP A 154 -17.07 -7.25 -3.39
N PRO A 155 -17.81 -8.28 -3.85
CA PRO A 155 -19.27 -8.26 -3.84
C PRO A 155 -19.87 -8.30 -2.44
N ASP A 156 -19.14 -8.74 -1.42
CA ASP A 156 -19.60 -8.86 -0.04
C ASP A 156 -19.32 -7.61 0.80
N ALA A 157 -18.49 -6.68 0.29
CA ALA A 157 -18.28 -5.37 0.89
C ALA A 157 -19.61 -4.66 1.25
N PRO A 158 -19.78 -4.15 2.48
CA PRO A 158 -21.01 -3.47 2.88
C PRO A 158 -21.21 -2.14 2.13
N ASN A 159 -22.46 -1.80 1.80
CA ASN A 159 -22.80 -0.53 1.14
C ASN A 159 -22.25 0.71 1.88
N LYS A 160 -22.29 0.70 3.22
CA LYS A 160 -21.73 1.79 4.04
C LYS A 160 -20.22 1.96 3.85
N THR A 161 -19.51 0.86 3.62
CA THR A 161 -18.06 0.84 3.42
C THR A 161 -17.72 1.34 2.03
N LEU A 162 -18.44 0.85 1.02
CA LEU A 162 -18.30 1.33 -0.37
C LEU A 162 -18.62 2.82 -0.50
N LEU A 163 -19.65 3.30 0.20
CA LEU A 163 -20.01 4.72 0.26
C LEU A 163 -18.87 5.56 0.86
N LYS A 164 -18.31 5.13 2.00
CA LYS A 164 -17.18 5.83 2.64
C LYS A 164 -15.97 5.93 1.71
N ILE A 165 -15.62 4.82 1.04
CA ILE A 165 -14.52 4.82 0.06
C ILE A 165 -14.79 5.85 -1.05
N ALA A 166 -16.02 5.91 -1.57
CA ALA A 166 -16.38 6.86 -2.60
C ALA A 166 -16.30 8.33 -2.13
N GLU A 167 -16.73 8.62 -0.90
CA GLU A 167 -16.64 9.96 -0.30
C GLU A 167 -15.20 10.41 -0.11
N ASP A 168 -14.31 9.50 0.31
CA ASP A 168 -12.89 9.78 0.53
C ASP A 168 -12.11 10.13 -0.75
N LEU A 169 -12.57 9.70 -1.93
CA LEU A 169 -11.95 10.01 -3.24
C LEU A 169 -11.90 11.51 -3.57
N SER A 170 -12.76 12.30 -2.94
CA SER A 170 -12.76 13.76 -3.07
C SER A 170 -11.53 14.42 -2.44
N SER A 171 -10.97 13.78 -1.41
CA SER A 171 -9.88 14.30 -0.59
C SER A 171 -8.55 13.61 -0.87
N TYR A 172 -8.58 12.40 -1.45
CA TYR A 172 -7.39 11.64 -1.79
C TYR A 172 -7.52 11.07 -3.22
N ILE A 173 -6.73 11.60 -4.14
CA ILE A 173 -6.85 11.31 -5.58
C ILE A 173 -6.39 9.88 -5.88
N GLN A 174 -7.33 8.98 -6.21
CA GLN A 174 -7.05 7.57 -6.55
C GLN A 174 -7.93 7.05 -7.71
N PRO A 175 -7.59 7.33 -8.97
CA PRO A 175 -8.38 6.90 -10.13
C PRO A 175 -8.58 5.39 -10.20
N SER A 176 -7.53 4.60 -9.91
CA SER A 176 -7.62 3.14 -9.94
C SER A 176 -8.57 2.58 -8.88
N LEU A 177 -8.68 3.24 -7.72
CA LEU A 177 -9.64 2.86 -6.68
C LEU A 177 -11.07 3.22 -7.09
N ALA A 178 -11.26 4.40 -7.72
CA ALA A 178 -12.55 4.78 -8.30
C ALA A 178 -13.01 3.78 -9.39
N SER A 179 -12.10 3.35 -10.26
CA SER A 179 -12.39 2.29 -11.24
C SER A 179 -12.78 0.98 -10.56
N SER A 180 -12.08 0.61 -9.49
CA SER A 180 -12.36 -0.60 -8.70
C SER A 180 -13.76 -0.57 -8.07
N LEU A 181 -14.20 0.58 -7.54
CA LEU A 181 -15.58 0.74 -7.06
C LEU A 181 -16.61 0.52 -8.18
N LEU A 182 -16.35 1.01 -9.40
CA LEU A 182 -17.27 0.82 -10.52
C LEU A 182 -17.32 -0.62 -11.07
N GLU A 183 -16.37 -1.47 -10.68
CA GLU A 183 -16.43 -2.91 -10.96
C GLU A 183 -17.33 -3.67 -9.98
N ASN A 184 -17.64 -3.08 -8.82
CA ASN A 184 -18.44 -3.72 -7.79
C ASN A 184 -19.93 -3.81 -8.20
N PRO A 185 -20.56 -4.99 -8.12
CA PRO A 185 -21.96 -5.17 -8.53
C PRO A 185 -22.93 -4.35 -7.67
N LYS A 186 -22.67 -4.17 -6.37
CA LYS A 186 -23.51 -3.33 -5.50
C LYS A 186 -23.42 -1.86 -5.90
N VAL A 187 -22.24 -1.37 -6.27
CA VAL A 187 -22.04 0.02 -6.71
C VAL A 187 -22.72 0.30 -8.03
N GLN A 188 -22.66 -0.62 -9.00
CA GLN A 188 -23.32 -0.48 -10.30
C GLN A 188 -24.85 -0.29 -10.17
N HIS A 189 -25.44 -0.75 -9.07
CA HIS A 189 -26.87 -0.57 -8.75
C HIS A 189 -27.15 0.48 -7.67
N ASN A 190 -26.14 1.23 -7.21
CA ASN A 190 -26.27 2.21 -6.13
C ASN A 190 -26.19 3.66 -6.66
N LYS A 191 -27.36 4.29 -6.88
CA LYS A 191 -27.47 5.67 -7.37
C LYS A 191 -26.68 6.69 -6.53
N GLN A 192 -26.60 6.51 -5.22
CA GLN A 192 -25.89 7.45 -4.35
C GLN A 192 -24.39 7.42 -4.62
N ILE A 193 -23.79 6.23 -4.61
CA ILE A 193 -22.35 6.07 -4.85
C ILE A 193 -22.00 6.51 -6.27
N LEU A 194 -22.81 6.15 -7.26
CA LEU A 194 -22.57 6.56 -8.65
C LEU A 194 -22.62 8.07 -8.83
N ARG A 195 -23.52 8.79 -8.15
CA ARG A 195 -23.55 10.26 -8.17
C ARG A 195 -22.27 10.86 -7.57
N ILE A 196 -21.83 10.34 -6.42
CA ILE A 196 -20.56 10.80 -5.81
C ILE A 196 -19.39 10.61 -6.79
N ILE A 197 -19.30 9.47 -7.45
CA ILE A 197 -18.22 9.20 -8.42
C ILE A 197 -18.36 10.11 -9.65
N ALA A 198 -19.57 10.33 -10.17
CA ALA A 198 -19.83 11.21 -11.31
C ALA A 198 -19.49 12.68 -11.03
N ASP A 199 -19.65 13.11 -9.77
CA ASP A 199 -19.46 14.49 -9.32
C ASP A 199 -18.07 14.73 -8.68
N LEU A 200 -17.12 13.78 -8.84
CA LEU A 200 -15.77 13.94 -8.30
C LEU A 200 -15.09 15.22 -8.81
N PRO A 201 -14.31 15.92 -7.94
CA PRO A 201 -13.69 17.17 -8.28
C PRO A 201 -12.72 17.05 -9.47
N VAL A 202 -12.65 18.12 -10.26
CA VAL A 202 -11.70 18.24 -11.38
C VAL A 202 -10.36 18.76 -10.83
N PHE A 203 -9.33 17.91 -10.88
CA PHE A 203 -7.96 18.30 -10.58
C PHE A 203 -7.17 18.61 -11.86
N SER A 204 -5.93 19.07 -11.73
CA SER A 204 -5.02 19.23 -12.87
C SER A 204 -4.87 17.91 -13.61
N GLY A 205 -5.12 17.92 -14.93
CA GLY A 205 -5.14 16.71 -15.77
C GLY A 205 -6.41 15.86 -15.69
N ASP A 206 -7.40 16.27 -14.88
CA ASP A 206 -8.67 15.57 -14.62
C ASP A 206 -8.51 14.04 -14.50
N PRO A 207 -7.82 13.55 -13.47
CA PRO A 207 -7.48 12.14 -13.34
C PRO A 207 -8.72 11.23 -13.20
N TYR A 208 -9.88 11.80 -12.90
CA TYR A 208 -11.14 11.09 -12.78
C TYR A 208 -12.02 11.15 -14.03
N LYS A 209 -11.55 11.72 -15.14
CA LYS A 209 -12.37 11.93 -16.36
C LYS A 209 -13.08 10.65 -16.82
N GLU A 210 -12.35 9.55 -16.95
CA GLU A 210 -12.90 8.28 -17.46
C GLU A 210 -13.88 7.64 -16.48
N VAL A 211 -13.57 7.65 -15.18
CA VAL A 211 -14.45 7.08 -14.15
C VAL A 211 -15.73 7.89 -13.99
N LYS A 212 -15.69 9.22 -14.10
CA LYS A 212 -16.88 10.08 -14.10
C LYS A 212 -17.80 9.75 -15.27
N ILE A 213 -17.25 9.61 -16.49
CA ILE A 213 -18.02 9.24 -17.68
C ILE A 213 -18.69 7.87 -17.49
N LYS A 214 -17.95 6.88 -16.99
CA LYS A 214 -18.50 5.54 -16.73
C LYS A 214 -19.60 5.58 -15.67
N ALA A 215 -19.42 6.33 -14.58
CA ALA A 215 -20.44 6.50 -13.55
C ALA A 215 -21.72 7.17 -14.09
N GLN A 216 -21.59 8.20 -14.93
CA GLN A 216 -22.72 8.86 -15.60
C GLN A 216 -23.46 7.89 -16.54
N SER A 217 -22.74 7.07 -17.30
CA SER A 217 -23.33 6.05 -18.15
C SER A 217 -24.12 5.01 -17.35
N LEU A 218 -23.61 4.61 -16.18
CA LEU A 218 -24.32 3.70 -15.29
C LEU A 218 -25.57 4.37 -14.69
N LEU A 219 -25.50 5.64 -14.29
CA LEU A 219 -26.67 6.40 -13.80
C LEU A 219 -27.79 6.50 -14.82
N ALA A 220 -27.46 6.71 -16.10
CA ALA A 220 -28.43 6.79 -17.18
C ALA A 220 -29.22 5.48 -17.38
N SER A 221 -28.70 4.34 -16.94
CA SER A 221 -29.41 3.04 -17.03
C SER A 221 -30.56 2.88 -16.03
N PHE A 222 -30.75 3.84 -15.11
CA PHE A 222 -31.85 3.82 -14.15
C PHE A 222 -33.03 4.72 -14.53
N GLU A 223 -32.97 5.36 -15.69
CA GLU A 223 -34.03 6.19 -16.28
C GLU A 223 -34.87 5.35 -17.26
#